data_AF-A0A1T4X6U5-F1
#
_entry.id   AF-A0A1T4X6U5-F1
#
_cell.length_a   1.000
_cell.length_b   1.000
_cell.length_c   1.000
_cell.angle_alpha   90.00
_cell.angle_beta   90.00
_cell.angle_gamma   90.00
#
_symmetry.space_group_name_H-M   'P 1'
#
loop_
_entity.id
_entity.type
_entity.pdbx_description
1 polymer ?
#
loop_
_entity_poly.entity_id
_entity_poly.type
_entity_poly.pdbx_seq_one_letter_code
_entity_poly.pdbx_strand_id
1 'polypeptide(L)'
;MECFYGVGNHGVGATIDNIKSIREIKDKTIDIDVKCSSLEEFFESLDSKKFPVFDKELQIIFSGCFSIDSEIKKLNRLSENIAFKSERLAYLGSLIEKIS
;
A
#
# COMPACT_ATOMS: atom_id res chain seq x y z
N MET A 1 -16.48 -5.55 10.67
CA MET A 1 -16.19 -4.14 10.32
C MET A 1 -14.79 -3.85 10.80
N GLU A 2 -13.97 -3.16 10.00
CA GLU A 2 -12.66 -2.69 10.42
C GLU A 2 -12.67 -1.19 10.69
N CYS A 3 -11.70 -0.70 11.46
CA CYS A 3 -11.52 0.73 11.75
C CYS A 3 -10.02 1.03 11.84
N PHE A 4 -9.52 1.88 10.95
CA PHE A 4 -8.17 2.42 11.04
C PHE A 4 -8.16 3.66 11.94
N TYR A 5 -7.30 3.67 12.95
CA TYR A 5 -7.25 4.74 13.94
C TYR A 5 -5.85 5.32 14.07
N GLY A 6 -5.74 6.66 13.96
CA GLY A 6 -4.46 7.38 14.03
C GLY A 6 -4.55 8.80 13.48
N VAL A 7 -3.41 9.48 13.38
CA VAL A 7 -3.32 10.87 12.88
C VAL A 7 -2.76 10.86 11.45
N GLY A 8 -3.67 10.88 10.48
CA GLY A 8 -3.41 10.53 9.08
C GLY A 8 -2.66 11.54 8.20
N ASN A 9 -1.83 12.44 8.74
CA ASN A 9 -1.23 13.52 7.94
C ASN A 9 0.20 13.31 7.45
N HIS A 10 0.95 12.32 7.95
CA HIS A 10 2.31 12.01 7.47
C HIS A 10 2.83 10.65 8.01
N GLY A 11 1.95 9.66 8.19
CA GLY A 11 2.33 8.34 8.68
C GLY A 11 2.55 8.25 10.21
N VAL A 12 1.98 9.18 10.98
CA VAL A 12 1.99 9.07 12.44
C VAL A 12 0.90 8.08 12.86
N GLY A 13 1.29 7.01 13.54
CA GLY A 13 0.39 5.98 14.04
C GLY A 13 -0.56 6.47 15.14
N ALA A 14 -1.33 5.54 15.71
CA ALA A 14 -2.20 5.82 16.85
C ALA A 14 -1.41 6.42 18.03
N THR A 15 -1.97 7.44 18.66
CA THR A 15 -1.38 8.03 19.87
C THR A 15 -1.61 7.15 21.10
N ILE A 16 -0.92 7.43 22.21
CA ILE A 16 -1.17 6.75 23.48
C ILE A 16 -2.64 6.92 23.92
N ASP A 17 -3.20 8.12 23.78
CA ASP A 17 -4.58 8.40 24.17
C ASP A 17 -5.59 7.71 23.25
N ASN A 18 -5.24 7.52 21.98
CA ASN A 18 -6.00 6.69 21.06
C ASN A 18 -6.10 5.24 21.56
N ILE A 19 -4.98 4.64 21.97
CA ILE A 19 -4.93 3.27 22.48
C ILE A 19 -5.72 3.14 23.78
N LYS A 20 -5.61 4.13 24.70
CA LYS A 20 -6.41 4.15 25.94
C LYS A 20 -7.90 4.20 25.64
N SER A 21 -8.32 5.05 24.71
CA SER A 21 -9.72 5.18 24.31
C SER A 21 -10.28 3.86 23.76
N ILE A 22 -9.52 3.16 22.91
CA ILE A 22 -9.93 1.86 22.38
C ILE A 22 -10.11 0.82 23.49
N ARG A 23 -9.21 0.78 24.47
CA ARG A 23 -9.32 -0.13 25.62
C ARG A 23 -10.55 0.19 26.47
N GLU A 24 -10.82 1.46 26.73
CA GLU A 24 -12.03 1.86 27.44
C GLU A 24 -13.31 1.48 26.70
N ILE A 25 -13.35 1.65 25.37
CA ILE A 25 -14.50 1.26 24.56
C ILE A 25 -14.71 -0.24 24.61
N LYS A 26 -13.63 -1.02 24.53
CA LYS A 26 -13.66 -2.47 24.67
C LYS A 26 -14.27 -2.91 25.99
N ASP A 27 -13.91 -2.23 27.09
CA ASP A 27 -14.40 -2.60 28.43
C ASP A 27 -15.85 -2.14 28.69
N LYS A 28 -16.30 -1.05 28.04
CA LYS A 28 -17.63 -0.45 28.26
C LYS A 28 -18.73 -0.97 27.33
N THR A 29 -18.37 -1.62 26.21
CA THR A 29 -19.33 -2.05 25.20
C THR A 29 -19.66 -3.54 25.35
N ILE A 30 -20.93 -3.86 25.58
CA ILE A 30 -21.38 -5.24 25.81
C ILE A 30 -21.78 -5.93 24.49
N ASP A 31 -22.25 -5.17 23.51
CA ASP A 31 -22.86 -5.71 22.28
C ASP A 31 -21.89 -5.81 21.09
N ILE A 32 -20.64 -5.33 21.24
CA ILE A 32 -19.64 -5.28 20.17
C ILE A 32 -18.30 -5.74 20.73
N ASP A 33 -17.70 -6.77 20.13
CA ASP A 33 -16.33 -7.18 20.43
C ASP A 33 -15.33 -6.29 19.70
N VAL A 34 -14.58 -5.51 20.47
CA VAL A 34 -13.54 -4.62 19.95
C VAL A 34 -12.18 -5.28 20.14
N LYS A 35 -11.55 -5.65 19.02
CA LYS A 35 -10.23 -6.29 18.99
C LYS A 35 -9.20 -5.37 18.32
N CYS A 36 -8.10 -5.11 19.02
CA CYS A 36 -6.88 -4.66 18.34
C CYS A 36 -6.32 -5.86 17.56
N SER A 37 -6.40 -5.80 16.23
CA SER A 37 -6.09 -6.89 15.31
C SER A 37 -5.13 -6.39 14.22
N SER A 38 -4.78 -7.27 13.28
CA SER A 38 -3.99 -6.95 12.11
C SER A 38 -4.82 -7.10 10.84
N LEU A 39 -4.34 -6.59 9.71
CA LEU A 39 -5.02 -6.74 8.43
C LEU A 39 -5.08 -8.22 8.00
N GLU A 40 -4.03 -8.99 8.30
CA GLU A 40 -3.96 -10.42 8.00
C GLU A 40 -5.12 -11.17 8.66
N GLU A 41 -5.28 -11.04 9.99
CA GLU A 41 -6.38 -11.69 10.72
C GLU A 41 -7.77 -11.26 10.19
N PHE A 42 -7.91 -9.98 9.82
CA PHE A 42 -9.16 -9.48 9.24
C PHE A 42 -9.45 -10.14 7.89
N PHE A 43 -8.50 -10.17 6.96
CA PHE A 43 -8.71 -10.76 5.63
C PHE A 43 -8.89 -12.28 5.68
N GLU A 44 -8.23 -12.98 6.60
CA GLU A 44 -8.45 -14.41 6.85
C GLU A 44 -9.88 -14.72 7.32
N SER A 45 -10.54 -13.78 8.00
CA SER A 45 -11.92 -13.94 8.47
C SER A 45 -12.98 -13.76 7.38
N LEU A 46 -12.59 -13.29 6.19
CA LEU A 46 -13.52 -12.94 5.11
C LEU A 46 -13.67 -14.06 4.07
N ASP A 47 -14.88 -14.20 3.52
CA ASP A 47 -15.17 -15.10 2.40
C ASP A 47 -15.14 -14.33 1.08
N SER A 48 -14.02 -14.44 0.36
CA SER A 48 -13.80 -13.71 -0.90
C SER A 48 -14.79 -14.06 -2.01
N LYS A 49 -15.47 -15.21 -1.94
CA LYS A 49 -16.49 -15.61 -2.93
C LYS A 49 -17.74 -14.72 -2.91
N LYS A 50 -17.91 -13.94 -1.84
CA LYS A 50 -19.05 -13.02 -1.67
C LYS A 50 -18.75 -11.60 -2.17
N PHE A 51 -17.53 -11.32 -2.62
CA PHE A 51 -17.15 -9.97 -3.02
C PHE A 51 -17.62 -9.64 -4.43
N PRO A 52 -18.04 -8.39 -4.67
CA PRO A 52 -18.31 -7.92 -6.02
C PRO A 52 -17.01 -7.85 -6.83
N VAL A 53 -17.11 -8.15 -8.12
CA VAL A 53 -16.01 -7.90 -9.07
C VAL A 53 -16.10 -6.46 -9.55
N PHE A 54 -14.99 -5.73 -9.44
CA PHE A 54 -14.82 -4.41 -10.04
C PHE A 54 -13.70 -4.49 -11.08
N ASP A 55 -14.05 -4.32 -12.35
CA ASP A 55 -13.18 -4.57 -13.51
C ASP A 55 -12.66 -3.28 -14.18
N LYS A 56 -12.65 -2.19 -13.42
CA LYS A 56 -12.23 -0.86 -13.89
C LYS A 56 -11.12 -0.29 -13.02
N GLU A 57 -10.51 0.78 -13.54
CA GLU A 57 -9.52 1.58 -12.80
C GLU A 57 -10.16 2.25 -11.58
N LEU A 58 -9.45 2.20 -10.44
CA LEU A 58 -9.87 2.84 -9.19
C LEU A 58 -9.34 4.28 -9.08
N GLN A 59 -8.29 4.62 -9.84
CA GLN A 59 -7.62 5.92 -9.78
C GLN A 59 -8.29 6.98 -10.67
N ILE A 60 -9.25 7.73 -10.10
CA ILE A 60 -9.94 8.83 -10.80
C ILE A 60 -9.72 10.19 -10.10
N ILE A 61 -9.06 10.18 -8.93
CA ILE A 61 -8.88 11.38 -8.09
C ILE A 61 -7.44 11.92 -8.24
N PHE A 62 -7.28 13.22 -8.01
CA PHE A 62 -5.98 13.92 -8.06
C PHE A 62 -5.31 13.93 -9.45
N SER A 63 -6.09 14.10 -10.52
CA SER A 63 -5.59 14.09 -11.89
C SER A 63 -4.45 15.09 -12.16
N GLY A 64 -4.41 16.21 -11.44
CA GLY A 64 -3.33 17.19 -11.51
C GLY A 64 -1.95 16.60 -11.18
N CYS A 65 -1.88 15.58 -10.32
CA CYS A 65 -0.63 14.92 -9.96
C CYS A 65 0.02 14.18 -11.15
N PHE A 66 -0.73 13.86 -12.20
CA PHE A 66 -0.18 13.19 -13.39
C PHE A 66 0.58 14.15 -14.32
N SER A 67 0.26 15.44 -14.31
CA SER A 67 0.88 16.44 -15.20
C SER A 67 1.68 17.52 -14.46
N ILE A 68 1.51 17.67 -13.15
CA ILE A 68 2.31 18.61 -12.36
C ILE A 68 3.77 18.14 -12.35
N ASP A 69 4.69 19.09 -12.53
CA ASP A 69 6.13 18.85 -12.64
C ASP A 69 6.49 17.78 -13.70
N SER A 70 6.52 18.20 -14.96
CA SER A 70 6.82 17.30 -16.08
C SER A 70 8.29 16.87 -16.14
N GLU A 71 9.19 17.63 -15.52
CA GLU A 71 10.62 17.35 -15.55
C GLU A 71 10.95 16.11 -14.72
N ILE A 72 10.47 16.04 -13.47
CA ILE A 72 10.67 14.85 -12.63
C ILE A 72 10.09 13.59 -13.28
N LYS A 73 8.93 13.70 -13.95
CA LYS A 73 8.30 12.57 -14.65
C LYS A 73 9.12 12.12 -15.86
N LYS A 74 9.66 13.06 -16.63
CA LYS A 74 10.54 12.77 -17.76
C LYS A 74 11.82 12.08 -17.30
N LEU A 75 12.43 12.58 -16.22
CA LEU A 75 13.64 12.00 -15.64
C LEU A 75 13.37 10.60 -15.07
N ASN A 76 12.24 10.41 -14.39
CA ASN A 76 11.84 9.08 -13.90
C ASN A 76 11.70 8.08 -15.05
N ARG A 77 11.01 8.44 -16.14
CA ARG A 77 10.88 7.56 -17.32
C ARG A 77 12.21 7.26 -18.00
N LEU A 78 13.12 8.24 -18.05
CA LEU A 78 14.47 8.02 -18.57
C LEU A 78 15.24 7.03 -17.67
N SER A 79 15.18 7.20 -16.36
CA SER A 79 15.82 6.33 -15.37
C SER A 79 15.30 4.90 -15.46
N GLU A 80 13.97 4.70 -15.54
CA GLU A 80 13.36 3.37 -15.75
C GLU A 80 13.91 2.69 -17.01
N ASN A 81 13.96 3.42 -18.13
CA ASN A 81 14.47 2.88 -19.40
C ASN A 81 15.97 2.53 -19.31
N ILE A 82 16.77 3.33 -18.60
CA ILE A 82 18.20 3.08 -18.41
C ILE A 82 18.39 1.86 -17.50
N ALA A 83 17.67 1.78 -16.38
CA ALA A 83 17.75 0.65 -15.45
C ALA A 83 17.48 -0.68 -16.17
N PHE A 84 16.38 -0.75 -16.93
CA PHE A 84 16.03 -1.93 -17.69
C PHE A 84 17.07 -2.31 -18.76
N LYS A 85 17.65 -1.32 -19.45
CA LYS A 85 18.74 -1.57 -20.42
C LYS A 85 19.99 -2.10 -19.73
N SER A 86 20.37 -1.51 -18.60
CA SER A 86 21.53 -1.92 -17.83
C SER A 86 21.40 -3.35 -17.32
N GLU A 87 20.23 -3.72 -16.78
CA GLU A 87 19.96 -5.11 -16.35
C GLU A 87 20.12 -6.11 -17.50
N ARG A 88 19.58 -5.78 -18.68
CA ARG A 88 19.72 -6.65 -19.87
C ARG A 88 21.16 -6.78 -20.33
N LEU A 89 21.92 -5.68 -20.35
CA LEU A 89 23.32 -5.71 -20.75
C LEU A 89 24.19 -6.47 -19.74
N ALA A 90 23.96 -6.28 -18.44
CA ALA A 90 24.64 -7.01 -17.39
C ALA A 90 24.37 -8.51 -17.48
N TYR A 91 23.11 -8.90 -17.72
CA TYR A 91 22.74 -10.29 -17.94
C TYR A 91 23.45 -10.90 -19.16
N LEU A 92 23.44 -10.20 -20.30
CA LEU A 92 24.13 -10.67 -21.50
C LEU A 92 25.65 -10.81 -21.28
N GLY A 93 26.27 -9.84 -20.61
CA GLY A 93 27.68 -9.93 -20.22
C GLY A 93 27.96 -11.17 -19.38
N SER A 94 27.13 -11.43 -18.37
CA SER A 94 27.27 -12.62 -17.52
C SER A 94 27.09 -13.95 -18.27
N LEU A 95 26.33 -13.96 -19.36
CA LEU A 95 26.17 -15.15 -20.20
C LEU A 95 27.40 -15.38 -21.08
N ILE A 96 27.96 -14.30 -21.65
CA ILE A 96 29.19 -14.37 -22.45
C ILE A 96 30.35 -14.88 -21.59
N GLU A 97 30.50 -14.37 -20.36
CA GLU A 97 31.52 -14.84 -19.41
C GLU A 97 31.42 -16.34 -19.09
N LYS A 98 30.22 -16.93 -19.12
CA LYS A 98 30.02 -18.36 -18.84
C LYS A 98 30.36 -19.28 -20.01
N ILE A 99 30.45 -18.74 -21.23
CA ILE A 99 30.65 -19.52 -22.46
C ILE A 99 32.06 -19.28 -23.04
N SER A 100 32.75 -18.22 -22.62
CA SER A 100 34.18 -17.98 -22.88
C SER A 100 35.08 -18.76 -21.93
#